data_AF-A0A1E3WNC0-F1
#
_entry.id   AF-A0A1E3WNC0-F1
#
_cell.length_a   1.000
_cell.length_b   1.000
_cell.length_c   1.000
_cell.angle_alpha   90.00
_cell.angle_beta   90.00
_cell.angle_gamma   90.00
#
_symmetry.space_group_name_H-M   'P 1'
#
loop_
_entity.id
_entity.type
_entity.pdbx_description
1 polymer ?
#
loop_
_entity_poly.entity_id
_entity_poly.type
_entity_poly.pdbx_seq_one_letter_code
_entity_poly.pdbx_strand_id
1 'polypeptide(L)'
;MSDSLITIALPSLIHRIGRTSMLTARELALQYECELKRVRRSRHWQLVGEFAQLELFKQALIDTDAIVYQFMLAKITTALVNVEPPLTLEQQLAQLIINNPTITIAELVSLTHCSEAEARVARFNNETL
;
A
#
# COMPACT_ATOMS: atom_id res chain seq x y z
N MET A 1 5.28 -9.86 -7.72
CA MET A 1 4.81 -8.77 -6.84
C MET A 1 4.97 -9.26 -5.42
N SER A 2 6.01 -8.78 -4.73
CA SER A 2 6.15 -9.04 -3.29
C SER A 2 5.31 -8.02 -2.55
N ASP A 3 4.00 -8.23 -2.54
CA ASP A 3 3.05 -7.42 -1.79
C ASP A 3 3.27 -7.67 -0.30
N SER A 4 4.10 -6.80 0.27
CA SER A 4 4.42 -6.86 1.69
C SER A 4 3.25 -6.27 2.47
N LEU A 5 2.57 -7.13 3.23
CA LEU A 5 1.47 -6.72 4.09
C LEU A 5 1.96 -5.71 5.14
N ILE A 6 1.35 -4.53 5.15
CA ILE A 6 1.59 -3.49 6.13
C ILE A 6 0.67 -3.74 7.32
N THR A 7 1.24 -3.82 8.53
CA THR A 7 0.47 -3.97 9.78
C THR A 7 0.48 -2.68 10.57
N ILE A 8 -0.70 -2.12 10.82
CA ILE A 8 -0.90 -0.84 11.50
C ILE A 8 -1.57 -1.06 12.85
N ALA A 9 -0.90 -0.69 13.93
CA ALA A 9 -1.44 -0.80 15.27
C ALA A 9 -2.48 0.30 15.57
N LEU A 10 -3.65 -0.11 16.04
CA LEU A 10 -4.79 0.73 16.40
C LEU A 10 -5.12 0.54 17.90
N PRO A 11 -4.33 1.15 18.81
CA PRO A 11 -4.53 0.99 20.24
C PRO A 11 -5.83 1.65 20.71
N SER A 12 -6.61 0.90 21.48
CA SER A 12 -7.87 1.36 22.09
C SER A 12 -8.90 1.84 21.07
N LEU A 13 -8.93 1.25 19.87
CA LEU A 13 -9.76 1.68 18.75
C LEU A 13 -11.23 1.92 19.13
N ILE A 14 -11.89 0.95 19.76
CA ILE A 14 -13.31 1.05 20.15
C ILE A 14 -13.56 2.23 21.10
N HIS A 15 -12.61 2.57 21.98
CA HIS A 15 -12.75 3.74 22.87
C HIS A 15 -12.63 5.07 22.12
N ARG A 16 -11.97 5.07 20.95
CA ARG A 16 -11.69 6.29 20.18
C ARG A 16 -12.78 6.58 19.16
N ILE A 17 -13.31 5.55 18.48
CA ILE A 17 -14.31 5.72 17.40
C ILE A 17 -15.69 5.16 17.75
N GLY A 18 -15.83 4.46 18.89
CA GLY A 18 -17.06 3.77 19.26
C GLY A 18 -17.20 2.38 18.64
N ARG A 19 -18.13 1.58 19.17
CA ARG A 19 -18.38 0.20 18.70
C ARG A 19 -19.03 0.19 17.32
N THR A 20 -20.02 1.03 17.07
CA THR A 20 -20.77 1.08 15.81
C THR A 20 -19.85 1.43 14.65
N SER A 21 -19.11 2.52 14.75
CA SER A 21 -18.15 2.95 13.73
C SER A 21 -17.02 1.93 13.53
N MET A 22 -16.59 1.21 14.57
CA MET A 22 -15.62 0.12 14.42
C MET A 22 -16.18 -1.05 13.59
N LEU A 23 -17.46 -1.41 13.75
CA LEU A 23 -18.09 -2.45 12.93
C LEU A 23 -18.19 -2.02 11.47
N THR A 24 -18.64 -0.78 11.21
CA THR A 24 -18.69 -0.20 9.86
C THR A 24 -17.31 -0.15 9.23
N ALA A 25 -16.29 0.33 9.95
CA ALA A 25 -14.91 0.34 9.46
C ALA A 25 -14.36 -1.06 9.18
N ARG A 26 -14.81 -2.09 9.92
CA ARG A 26 -14.42 -3.48 9.68
C ARG A 26 -15.04 -4.05 8.40
N GLU A 27 -16.31 -3.75 8.15
CA GLU A 27 -16.99 -4.12 6.91
C GLU A 27 -16.34 -3.43 5.71
N LEU A 28 -16.05 -2.14 5.85
CA LEU A 28 -15.35 -1.36 4.82
C LEU A 28 -13.95 -1.91 4.56
N ALA A 29 -13.20 -2.27 5.61
CA ALA A 29 -11.87 -2.87 5.45
C ALA A 29 -11.94 -4.16 4.61
N LEU A 30 -12.93 -5.03 4.87
CA LEU A 30 -13.12 -6.26 4.09
C LEU A 30 -13.44 -5.98 2.61
N GLN A 31 -14.16 -4.91 2.29
CA GLN A 31 -14.46 -4.52 0.90
C GLN A 31 -13.21 -4.12 0.11
N TYR A 32 -12.22 -3.54 0.79
CA TYR A 32 -10.93 -3.16 0.21
C TYR A 32 -9.82 -4.16 0.52
N GLU A 33 -10.18 -5.44 0.76
CA GLU A 33 -9.23 -6.53 1.00
C GLU A 33 -8.28 -6.31 2.20
N CYS A 34 -8.63 -5.40 3.10
CA CYS A 34 -7.94 -5.14 4.34
C CYS A 34 -8.55 -5.96 5.49
N GLU A 35 -7.71 -6.37 6.45
CA GLU A 35 -8.13 -7.07 7.65
C GLU A 35 -8.05 -6.16 8.88
N LEU A 36 -9.21 -5.73 9.37
CA LEU A 36 -9.33 -5.07 10.68
C LEU A 36 -9.67 -6.11 11.75
N LYS A 37 -8.67 -6.47 12.57
CA LYS A 37 -8.79 -7.50 13.61
C LYS A 37 -8.29 -7.04 14.97
N ARG A 38 -8.79 -7.70 16.00
CA ARG A 38 -8.32 -7.49 17.38
C ARG A 38 -7.08 -8.36 17.64
N VAL A 39 -6.07 -7.78 18.28
CA VAL A 39 -4.92 -8.54 18.79
C VAL A 39 -5.40 -9.45 19.93
N ARG A 40 -5.10 -10.75 19.84
CA ARG A 40 -5.60 -11.77 20.77
C ARG A 40 -5.29 -11.39 22.23
N ARG A 41 -6.29 -11.53 23.11
CA ARG A 41 -6.23 -11.17 24.55
C ARG A 41 -5.87 -9.70 24.86
N SER A 42 -5.85 -8.80 23.88
CA SER A 42 -5.56 -7.37 24.05
C SER A 42 -6.78 -6.48 23.80
N ARG A 43 -6.71 -5.20 24.19
CA ARG A 43 -7.63 -4.12 23.75
C ARG A 43 -7.16 -3.44 22.45
N HIS A 44 -6.00 -3.84 21.94
CA HIS A 44 -5.45 -3.32 20.70
C HIS A 44 -6.09 -4.00 19.51
N TRP A 45 -6.37 -3.18 18.50
CA TRP A 45 -6.73 -3.61 17.17
C TRP A 45 -5.54 -3.42 16.26
N GLN A 46 -5.56 -4.13 15.14
CA GLN A 46 -4.61 -3.96 14.06
C GLN A 46 -5.36 -3.97 12.73
N LEU A 47 -4.89 -3.14 11.82
CA LEU A 47 -5.28 -3.14 10.42
C LEU A 47 -4.14 -3.75 9.62
N VAL A 48 -4.44 -4.68 8.73
CA VAL A 48 -3.46 -5.33 7.86
C VAL A 48 -3.94 -5.23 6.43
N GLY A 49 -3.07 -4.85 5.50
CA GLY A 49 -3.39 -4.79 4.09
C GLY A 49 -2.16 -4.38 3.27
N GLU A 50 -2.29 -4.44 1.96
CA GLU A 50 -1.27 -3.95 1.04
C GLU A 50 -1.34 -2.42 0.93
N PHE A 51 -0.27 -1.79 0.43
CA PHE A 51 -0.21 -0.33 0.30
C PHE A 51 -1.39 0.24 -0.49
N ALA A 52 -1.69 -0.33 -1.66
CA ALA A 52 -2.76 0.13 -2.53
C ALA A 52 -4.15 -0.03 -1.89
N GLN A 53 -4.41 -1.18 -1.28
CA GLN A 53 -5.64 -1.49 -0.55
C GLN A 53 -5.84 -0.53 0.64
N LEU A 54 -4.77 -0.24 1.39
CA LEU A 54 -4.81 0.68 2.52
C LEU A 54 -5.08 2.13 2.10
N GLU A 55 -4.57 2.57 0.95
CA GLU A 55 -4.89 3.88 0.38
C GLU A 55 -6.36 3.98 -0.03
N LEU A 56 -6.90 2.96 -0.71
CA LEU A 56 -8.32 2.91 -1.06
C LEU A 56 -9.21 2.91 0.20
N PHE A 57 -8.86 2.11 1.19
CA PHE A 57 -9.55 2.07 2.48
C PHE A 57 -9.49 3.43 3.21
N LYS A 58 -8.33 4.10 3.19
CA LYS A 58 -8.17 5.46 3.75
C LYS A 58 -9.14 6.44 3.11
N GLN A 59 -9.22 6.43 1.78
CA GLN A 59 -10.14 7.32 1.06
C GLN A 59 -11.60 7.02 1.41
N ALA A 60 -11.98 5.74 1.46
CA ALA A 60 -13.34 5.36 1.82
C ALA A 60 -13.72 5.77 3.26
N LEU A 61 -12.78 5.76 4.21
CA LEU A 61 -13.01 6.29 5.56
C LEU A 61 -13.22 7.82 5.56
N ILE A 62 -12.50 8.56 4.72
CA ILE A 62 -12.69 10.01 4.55
C ILE A 62 -14.10 10.29 4.02
N ASP A 63 -14.50 9.56 2.97
CA ASP A 63 -15.80 9.71 2.32
C ASP A 63 -16.96 9.31 3.25
N THR A 64 -16.72 8.38 4.16
CA THR A 64 -17.72 7.94 5.16
C THR A 64 -17.89 8.99 6.27
N ASP A 65 -16.82 9.30 7.00
CA ASP A 65 -16.82 10.33 8.06
C ASP A 65 -15.38 10.61 8.55
N ALA A 66 -14.75 11.63 7.97
CA ALA A 66 -13.39 12.00 8.33
C ALA A 66 -13.19 12.39 9.80
N ILE A 67 -14.23 12.88 10.50
CA ILE A 67 -14.14 13.31 11.90
C ILE A 67 -14.16 12.09 12.82
N VAL A 68 -15.11 11.17 12.62
CA VAL A 68 -15.22 9.94 13.40
C VAL A 68 -13.98 9.06 13.23
N TYR A 69 -13.47 8.96 12.00
CA TYR A 69 -12.31 8.10 11.70
C TYR A 69 -10.96 8.82 11.77
N GLN A 70 -10.91 10.07 12.23
CA GLN A 70 -9.68 10.88 12.28
C GLN A 70 -8.49 10.14 12.92
N PHE A 71 -8.74 9.39 14.00
CA PHE A 71 -7.70 8.60 14.66
C PHE A 71 -7.12 7.50 13.75
N MET A 72 -7.98 6.78 13.02
CA MET A 72 -7.54 5.75 12.08
C MET A 72 -6.80 6.38 10.91
N LEU A 73 -7.35 7.46 10.35
CA LEU A 73 -6.73 8.20 9.24
C LEU A 73 -5.32 8.67 9.58
N ALA A 74 -5.11 9.23 10.78
CA ALA A 74 -3.79 9.63 11.24
C ALA A 74 -2.81 8.44 11.29
N LYS A 75 -3.25 7.29 11.81
CA LYS A 75 -2.41 6.08 11.89
C LYS A 75 -2.09 5.49 10.53
N ILE A 76 -3.07 5.47 9.62
CA ILE A 76 -2.89 4.99 8.24
C ILE A 76 -1.92 5.90 7.50
N THR A 77 -2.14 7.21 7.52
CA THR A 77 -1.24 8.16 6.87
C THR A 77 0.19 8.07 7.42
N THR A 78 0.39 8.00 8.74
CA THR A 78 1.73 7.82 9.30
C THR A 78 2.37 6.50 8.86
N ALA A 79 1.61 5.40 8.80
CA ALA A 79 2.16 4.13 8.35
C ALA A 79 2.56 4.17 6.87
N LEU A 80 1.72 4.74 6.02
CA LEU A 80 1.95 4.81 4.58
C LEU A 80 3.05 5.81 4.21
N VAL A 81 3.26 6.89 4.97
CA VAL A 81 4.41 7.80 4.75
C VAL A 81 5.75 7.12 5.04
N ASN A 82 5.78 6.18 5.99
CA ASN A 82 7.01 5.46 6.36
C ASN A 82 7.29 4.25 5.46
N VAL A 83 6.39 3.93 4.53
CA VAL A 83 6.54 2.85 3.57
C VAL A 83 6.67 3.49 2.20
N GLU A 84 7.74 3.21 1.47
CA GLU A 84 7.83 3.67 0.09
C GLU A 84 6.68 3.06 -0.72
N PRO A 85 5.93 3.86 -1.49
CA PRO A 85 4.92 3.31 -2.39
C PRO A 85 5.60 2.30 -3.33
N PRO A 86 4.94 1.16 -3.63
CA PRO A 86 5.51 0.21 -4.58
C PRO A 86 5.78 0.93 -5.90
N LEU A 87 7.01 0.80 -6.39
CA LEU A 87 7.42 1.41 -7.64
C LEU A 87 6.53 0.88 -8.77
N THR A 88 6.08 1.77 -9.66
CA THR A 88 5.40 1.34 -10.87
C THR A 88 6.36 0.51 -11.73
N LEU A 89 5.82 -0.30 -12.64
CA LEU A 89 6.66 -1.10 -13.55
C LEU A 89 7.67 -0.21 -14.32
N GLU A 90 7.23 0.95 -14.77
CA GLU A 90 8.07 1.95 -15.43
C GLU A 90 9.19 2.46 -14.51
N GLN A 91 8.87 2.78 -13.26
CA GLN A 91 9.87 3.23 -12.28
C GLN A 91 10.87 2.12 -11.93
N GLN A 92 10.42 0.87 -11.80
CA GLN A 92 11.29 -0.29 -11.59
C GLN A 92 12.26 -0.47 -12.76
N LEU A 93 11.76 -0.41 -13.99
CA LEU A 93 12.58 -0.50 -15.20
C LEU A 93 13.59 0.64 -15.27
N ALA A 94 13.17 1.89 -15.05
CA ALA A 94 14.06 3.04 -15.05
C ALA A 94 15.15 2.92 -13.98
N GLN A 95 14.80 2.50 -12.76
CA GLN A 95 15.76 2.33 -11.67
C GLN A 95 16.77 1.22 -11.97
N LEU A 96 16.35 0.11 -12.58
CA LEU A 96 17.26 -0.96 -13.02
C LEU A 96 18.24 -0.47 -14.09
N ILE A 97 17.78 0.32 -15.06
CA ILE A 97 18.61 0.89 -16.12
C ILE A 97 19.60 1.91 -15.55
N ILE A 98 19.16 2.81 -14.66
CA ILE A 98 20.03 3.82 -14.03
C ILE A 98 21.10 3.14 -13.16
N ASN A 99 20.72 2.14 -12.37
CA ASN A 99 21.64 1.43 -11.48
C ASN A 99 22.59 0.48 -12.23
N ASN A 100 22.17 -0.04 -13.38
CA ASN A 100 22.97 -0.91 -14.22
C ASN A 100 22.73 -0.59 -15.71
N PRO A 101 23.44 0.41 -16.28
CA PRO A 101 23.23 0.82 -17.68
C PRO A 101 23.59 -0.28 -18.70
N THR A 102 24.34 -1.30 -18.28
CA THR A 102 24.70 -2.44 -19.13
C THR A 102 23.69 -3.57 -19.11
N ILE A 103 22.66 -3.51 -18.25
CA ILE A 103 21.61 -4.53 -18.15
C ILE A 103 20.97 -4.75 -19.51
N THR A 104 20.74 -5.99 -19.93
CA THR A 104 20.13 -6.34 -21.21
C THR A 104 18.59 -6.31 -21.16
N ILE A 105 17.94 -6.24 -22.33
CA ILE A 105 16.47 -6.32 -22.40
C ILE A 105 15.95 -7.65 -21.82
N ALA A 106 16.65 -8.75 -22.07
CA ALA A 106 16.29 -10.07 -21.54
C ALA A 106 16.36 -10.12 -20.00
N GLU A 107 17.38 -9.49 -19.41
CA GLU A 107 17.51 -9.38 -17.95
C GLU A 107 16.42 -8.47 -17.36
N LEU A 108 16.07 -7.35 -18.01
CA LEU A 108 14.96 -6.49 -17.57
C LEU A 108 13.62 -7.24 -17.54
N VAL A 109 13.31 -7.98 -18.59
CA VAL A 109 12.11 -8.83 -18.67
C VAL A 109 12.14 -9.93 -17.60
N SER A 110 13.30 -10.55 -17.38
CA SER A 110 13.43 -11.60 -16.37
C SER A 110 13.23 -11.09 -14.94
N LEU A 111 13.69 -9.87 -14.63
CA LEU A 111 13.62 -9.29 -13.28
C LEU A 111 12.28 -8.64 -12.96
N THR A 112 11.63 -8.05 -13.96
CA THR A 112 10.37 -7.30 -13.76
C THR A 112 9.14 -8.02 -14.29
N HIS A 113 9.32 -9.12 -15.03
CA HIS A 113 8.26 -9.85 -15.73
C HIS A 113 7.44 -9.00 -16.70
N CYS A 114 8.00 -7.87 -17.18
CA CYS A 114 7.38 -7.06 -18.23
C CYS A 114 7.47 -7.75 -19.60
N SER A 115 6.74 -7.24 -20.58
CA SER A 115 6.93 -7.62 -21.98
C SER A 115 8.25 -7.06 -22.54
N GLU A 116 8.78 -7.71 -23.59
CA GLU A 116 9.95 -7.17 -24.31
C GLU A 116 9.69 -5.77 -24.88
N ALA A 117 8.46 -5.48 -25.30
CA ALA A 117 8.09 -4.17 -25.84
C ALA A 117 8.24 -3.07 -24.78
N GLU A 118 7.73 -3.31 -23.56
CA GLU A 118 7.85 -2.38 -22.44
C GLU A 118 9.32 -2.18 -22.03
N ALA A 119 10.11 -3.25 -21.97
CA ALA A 119 11.54 -3.15 -21.67
C ALA A 119 12.32 -2.31 -22.70
N ARG A 120 12.01 -2.47 -24.00
CA ARG A 120 12.62 -1.67 -25.07
C ARG A 120 12.25 -0.19 -24.98
N VAL A 121 10.99 0.11 -24.72
CA VAL A 121 10.52 1.51 -24.54
C VAL A 121 11.20 2.15 -23.34
N ALA A 122 11.24 1.46 -22.19
CA ALA A 122 11.90 1.96 -20.99
C ALA A 122 13.39 2.25 -21.23
N ARG A 123 14.10 1.36 -21.93
CA ARG A 123 15.51 1.57 -22.27
C ARG A 123 15.72 2.76 -23.19
N PHE A 124 14.93 2.88 -24.25
CA PHE A 124 15.00 4.01 -25.18
C PHE A 124 14.79 5.36 -24.47
N ASN A 125 13.81 5.43 -23.58
CA ASN A 125 13.48 6.65 -22.83
C ASN A 125 14.54 7.04 -21.79
N ASN A 126 15.34 6.08 -21.28
CA ASN A 126 16.36 6.32 -20.26
C ASN A 126 17.79 6.42 -20.82
N GLU A 127 18.05 5.95 -22.04
CA GLU A 127 19.36 6.15 -22.73
C GLU A 127 19.54 7.57 -23.29
N THR A 128 18.48 8.39 -23.31
CA THR A 128 18.50 9.75 -23.88
C THR A 128 18.85 10.87 -22.89
N LEU A 129 19.25 10.53 -21.65
CA LEU A 129 19.63 11.47 -20.59
C LEU A 129 21.14 11.47 -20.30
#